data_AF-A0A9N9AKK7-F1
#
_entry.id   AF-A0A9N9AKK7-F1
#
_cell.length_a   1.000
_cell.length_b   1.000
_cell.length_c   1.000
_cell.angle_alpha   90.00
_cell.angle_beta   90.00
_cell.angle_gamma   90.00
#
_symmetry.space_group_name_H-M   'P 1'
#
loop_
_entity.id
_entity.type
_entity.pdbx_description
1 polymer ?
#
loop_
_entity_poly.entity_id
_entity_poly.type
_entity_poly.pdbx_seq_one_letter_code
_entity_poly.pdbx_strand_id
1 'polypeptide(L)'
;MARSLLDIINKWNTDKLFDFLRSQELNLNEEDFLILRNQKISGSSFPLLSKKDLRCQLKVGPAVVLSNLITEINTNIENFKWMYSRYFYIIPFEKWSFDHFERWVLQNYTVPKKEVYARGFFKIIQKIKEDPRTLKEVKEIMLILDKKATLFWV
;
A
#
# COMPACT_ATOMS: atom_id res chain seq x y z
N MET A 1 -10.19 11.65 15.51
CA MET A 1 -10.50 10.44 14.72
C MET A 1 -9.64 10.44 13.47
N ALA A 2 -8.66 9.53 13.37
CA ALA A 2 -7.95 9.30 12.12
C ALA A 2 -8.93 8.71 11.10
N ARG A 3 -8.98 9.26 9.88
CA ARG A 3 -9.82 8.73 8.80
C ARG A 3 -9.05 7.62 8.09
N SER A 4 -9.61 6.42 8.02
CA SER A 4 -9.04 5.34 7.22
C SER A 4 -9.06 5.71 5.72
N LEU A 5 -8.24 5.05 4.90
CA LEU A 5 -8.30 5.23 3.44
C LEU A 5 -9.73 4.96 2.92
N LEU A 6 -10.41 3.96 3.49
CA LEU A 6 -11.81 3.67 3.23
C LEU A 6 -12.73 4.87 3.53
N ASP A 7 -12.55 5.56 4.68
CA ASP A 7 -13.34 6.75 5.03
C ASP A 7 -13.12 7.94 4.08
N ILE A 8 -11.94 8.00 3.45
CA ILE A 8 -11.59 9.01 2.45
C ILE A 8 -12.23 8.63 1.10
N ILE A 9 -12.01 7.39 0.65
CA ILE A 9 -12.55 6.85 -0.60
C ILE A 9 -14.08 6.94 -0.61
N ASN A 10 -14.75 6.62 0.50
CA ASN A 10 -16.22 6.68 0.61
C ASN A 10 -16.81 8.07 0.31
N LYS A 11 -16.01 9.14 0.32
CA LYS A 11 -16.44 10.51 0.03
C LYS A 11 -16.13 10.96 -1.39
N TRP A 12 -15.48 10.12 -2.20
CA TRP A 12 -15.08 10.46 -3.55
C TRP A 12 -16.23 10.28 -4.53
N ASN A 13 -16.35 11.25 -5.44
CA ASN A 13 -17.12 11.10 -6.65
C ASN A 13 -16.37 10.16 -7.63
N THR A 14 -17.02 9.80 -8.73
CA THR A 14 -16.45 8.90 -9.75
C THR A 14 -15.11 9.40 -10.29
N ASP A 15 -14.98 10.69 -10.58
CA ASP A 15 -13.74 11.22 -11.16
C ASP A 15 -12.55 11.14 -10.18
N LYS A 16 -12.74 11.52 -8.91
CA LYS A 16 -11.69 11.37 -7.88
C LYS A 16 -11.28 9.92 -7.65
N LEU A 17 -12.24 9.00 -7.71
CA LEU A 17 -11.93 7.56 -7.65
C LEU A 17 -11.05 7.15 -8.83
N PHE A 18 -11.33 7.64 -10.03
CA PHE A 18 -10.61 7.25 -11.23
C PHE A 18 -9.19 7.80 -11.25
N ASP A 19 -9.01 9.06 -10.81
CA ASP A 19 -7.68 9.64 -10.62
C ASP A 19 -6.83 8.81 -9.66
N PHE A 20 -7.44 8.36 -8.56
CA PHE A 20 -6.78 7.43 -7.65
C PHE A 20 -6.43 6.12 -8.34
N LEU A 21 -7.36 5.45 -9.00
CA LEU A 21 -7.10 4.16 -9.66
C LEU A 21 -6.00 4.26 -10.74
N ARG A 22 -5.94 5.36 -11.50
CA ARG A 22 -4.85 5.62 -12.46
C ARG A 22 -3.50 5.77 -11.78
N SER A 23 -3.46 6.35 -10.58
CA SER A 23 -2.22 6.50 -9.80
C SER A 23 -1.70 5.19 -9.19
N GLN A 24 -2.50 4.12 -9.18
CA GLN A 24 -2.14 2.84 -8.53
C GLN A 24 -1.41 1.85 -9.46
N GLU A 25 -1.02 2.26 -10.68
CA GLU A 25 -0.28 1.41 -11.65
C GLU A 25 -0.89 0.01 -11.88
N LEU A 26 -2.23 -0.07 -11.86
CA LEU A 26 -2.98 -1.34 -11.92
C LEU A 26 -2.98 -2.01 -13.31
N ASN A 27 -2.30 -1.43 -14.30
CA ASN A 27 -2.32 -1.84 -15.70
C ASN A 27 -3.75 -1.94 -16.30
N LEU A 28 -4.66 -1.09 -15.84
CA LEU A 28 -5.99 -0.93 -16.41
C LEU A 28 -5.91 -0.03 -17.64
N ASN A 29 -6.67 -0.36 -18.67
CA ASN A 29 -6.77 0.47 -19.88
C ASN A 29 -8.07 1.32 -19.86
N GLU A 30 -8.24 2.18 -20.86
CA GLU A 30 -9.43 3.04 -20.95
C GLU A 30 -10.74 2.25 -21.16
N GLU A 31 -10.70 1.05 -21.72
CA GLU A 31 -11.89 0.17 -21.83
C GLU A 31 -12.36 -0.28 -20.44
N ASP A 32 -11.42 -0.65 -19.56
CA ASP A 32 -11.72 -1.02 -18.17
C ASP A 32 -12.35 0.17 -17.40
N PHE A 33 -11.78 1.37 -17.57
CA PHE A 33 -12.33 2.58 -16.95
C PHE A 33 -13.70 2.95 -17.52
N LEU A 34 -13.93 2.76 -18.81
CA LEU A 34 -15.23 3.00 -19.44
C LEU A 34 -16.31 2.07 -18.86
N ILE A 35 -15.98 0.80 -18.62
CA ILE A 35 -16.89 -0.16 -17.97
C ILE A 35 -17.26 0.31 -16.55
N LEU A 36 -16.28 0.70 -15.74
CA LEU A 36 -16.53 1.23 -14.40
C LEU A 36 -17.38 2.51 -14.43
N ARG A 37 -17.19 3.38 -15.43
CA ARG A 37 -17.95 4.63 -15.59
C ARG A 37 -19.39 4.36 -16.00
N ASN A 38 -19.62 3.41 -16.91
CA ASN A 38 -20.96 3.01 -17.36
C ASN A 38 -21.79 2.41 -16.22
N GLN A 39 -21.12 1.73 -15.27
CA GLN A 39 -21.74 1.24 -14.04
C GLN A 39 -21.95 2.31 -12.97
N LYS A 40 -21.50 3.55 -13.21
CA LYS A 40 -21.55 4.67 -12.24
C LYS A 40 -20.88 4.33 -10.91
N ILE A 41 -19.77 3.61 -10.95
CA ILE A 41 -19.00 3.31 -9.74
C ILE A 41 -18.42 4.61 -9.18
N SER A 42 -18.64 4.82 -7.89
CA SER A 42 -18.16 5.98 -7.12
C SER A 42 -17.31 5.49 -5.96
N GLY A 43 -16.67 6.42 -5.24
CA GLY A 43 -15.87 6.06 -4.08
C GLY A 43 -16.66 5.34 -2.97
N SER A 44 -17.97 5.59 -2.84
CA SER A 44 -18.81 4.89 -1.85
C SER A 44 -19.22 3.48 -2.28
N SER A 45 -19.33 3.20 -3.59
CA SER A 45 -19.73 1.88 -4.07
C SER A 45 -18.54 0.97 -4.39
N PHE A 46 -17.39 1.54 -4.76
CA PHE A 46 -16.20 0.79 -5.14
C PHE A 46 -15.72 -0.22 -4.08
N PRO A 47 -15.59 0.15 -2.78
CA PRO A 47 -15.12 -0.78 -1.76
C PRO A 47 -16.11 -1.93 -1.49
N LEU A 48 -17.36 -1.81 -1.95
CA LEU A 48 -18.41 -2.81 -1.75
C LEU A 48 -18.45 -3.85 -2.88
N LEU A 49 -17.71 -3.64 -3.97
CA LEU A 49 -17.70 -4.55 -5.11
C LEU A 49 -17.04 -5.88 -4.74
N SER A 50 -17.75 -6.98 -5.00
CA SER A 50 -17.17 -8.31 -4.89
C SER A 50 -16.40 -8.68 -6.17
N LYS A 51 -15.52 -9.68 -6.06
CA LYS A 51 -14.87 -10.29 -7.24
C LYS A 51 -15.88 -10.80 -8.28
N LYS A 52 -17.06 -11.23 -7.84
CA LYS A 52 -18.13 -11.68 -8.73
C LYS A 52 -18.71 -10.50 -9.52
N ASP A 53 -19.01 -9.39 -8.84
CA ASP A 53 -19.56 -8.18 -9.47
C ASP A 53 -18.61 -7.63 -10.54
N LEU A 54 -17.31 -7.61 -10.24
CA LEU A 54 -16.26 -7.21 -11.18
C LEU A 54 -16.20 -8.12 -12.41
N ARG A 55 -16.27 -9.45 -12.22
CA ARG A 55 -16.19 -10.44 -13.30
C ARG A 55 -17.40 -10.47 -14.22
N CYS A 56 -18.54 -9.91 -13.80
CA CYS A 56 -19.72 -9.84 -14.66
C CYS A 56 -19.54 -8.93 -15.88
N GLN A 57 -18.58 -8.00 -15.83
CA GLN A 57 -18.39 -7.01 -16.91
C GLN A 57 -16.91 -6.80 -17.31
N LEU A 58 -15.97 -7.03 -16.40
CA LEU A 58 -14.54 -6.94 -16.69
C LEU A 58 -13.95 -8.30 -17.06
N LYS A 59 -12.91 -8.27 -17.89
CA LYS A 59 -12.07 -9.45 -18.13
C LYS A 59 -11.39 -9.88 -16.83
N VAL A 60 -10.95 -11.15 -16.81
CA VAL A 60 -10.41 -11.80 -15.61
C VAL A 60 -9.23 -11.02 -14.99
N GLY A 61 -8.31 -10.49 -15.80
CA GLY A 61 -7.15 -9.74 -15.32
C GLY A 61 -7.52 -8.49 -14.52
N PRO A 62 -8.19 -7.49 -15.15
CA PRO A 62 -8.69 -6.30 -14.47
C PRO A 62 -9.54 -6.59 -13.23
N ALA A 63 -10.43 -7.58 -13.31
CA ALA A 63 -11.27 -7.97 -12.18
C ALA A 63 -10.46 -8.51 -10.98
N VAL A 64 -9.37 -9.24 -11.23
CA VAL A 64 -8.50 -9.74 -10.15
C VAL A 64 -7.74 -8.61 -9.49
N VAL A 65 -7.15 -7.69 -10.27
CA VAL A 65 -6.35 -6.58 -9.74
C VAL A 65 -7.21 -5.63 -8.90
N LEU A 66 -8.40 -5.27 -9.38
CA LEU A 66 -9.35 -4.44 -8.63
C LEU A 66 -9.85 -5.13 -7.35
N SER A 67 -10.14 -6.43 -7.40
CA SER A 67 -10.56 -7.20 -6.22
C SER A 67 -9.50 -7.24 -5.14
N ASN A 68 -8.22 -7.33 -5.52
CA ASN A 68 -7.11 -7.27 -4.57
C ASN A 68 -7.02 -5.89 -3.93
N LEU A 69 -7.08 -4.82 -4.74
CA LEU A 69 -7.06 -3.45 -4.23
C LEU A 69 -8.22 -3.15 -3.26
N ILE A 70 -9.43 -3.61 -3.58
CA ILE A 70 -10.60 -3.47 -2.68
C ILE A 70 -10.36 -4.20 -1.36
N THR A 71 -9.79 -5.41 -1.42
CA THR A 71 -9.44 -6.16 -0.22
C THR A 71 -8.40 -5.40 0.61
N GLU A 72 -7.38 -4.80 -0.02
CA GLU A 72 -6.37 -3.96 0.65
C GLU A 72 -6.99 -2.73 1.34
N ILE A 73 -7.89 -2.04 0.64
CA ILE A 73 -8.63 -0.88 1.15
C ILE A 73 -9.49 -1.27 2.36
N ASN A 74 -10.23 -2.38 2.27
CA ASN A 74 -11.20 -2.82 3.29
C ASN A 74 -10.55 -3.46 4.51
N THR A 75 -9.45 -4.20 4.34
CA THR A 75 -8.87 -4.96 5.46
C THR A 75 -7.95 -4.14 6.35
N ASN A 76 -7.66 -2.86 6.04
CA ASN A 76 -6.78 -1.96 6.79
C ASN A 76 -5.32 -2.45 7.00
N ILE A 77 -5.01 -3.74 6.80
CA ILE A 77 -3.72 -4.38 7.09
C ILE A 77 -2.68 -4.07 6.01
N GLU A 78 -3.11 -3.82 4.76
CA GLU A 78 -2.21 -3.46 3.65
C GLU A 78 -2.14 -1.95 3.39
N ASN A 79 -3.14 -1.15 3.81
CA ASN A 79 -3.06 0.33 3.78
C ASN A 79 -1.84 0.86 4.55
N PHE A 80 -1.49 0.20 5.67
CA PHE A 80 -0.28 0.49 6.41
C PHE A 80 1.00 0.14 5.63
N LYS A 81 0.98 -0.94 4.86
CA LYS A 81 2.13 -1.43 4.07
C LYS A 81 2.52 -0.44 2.98
N TRP A 82 1.56 0.16 2.29
CA TRP A 82 1.78 1.21 1.29
C TRP A 82 2.21 2.54 1.92
N MET A 83 1.54 2.98 3.00
CA MET A 83 1.92 4.20 3.74
C MET A 83 3.37 4.14 4.24
N TYR A 84 3.79 3.00 4.77
CA TYR A 84 5.14 2.82 5.30
C TYR A 84 6.19 2.53 4.23
N SER A 85 5.80 1.92 3.10
CA SER A 85 6.73 1.73 1.97
C SER A 85 7.27 3.05 1.43
N ARG A 86 6.49 4.14 1.52
CA ARG A 86 6.87 5.48 1.06
C ARG A 86 8.16 5.99 1.71
N TYR A 87 8.45 5.57 2.94
CA TYR A 87 9.74 5.83 3.59
C TYR A 87 10.92 5.36 2.73
N PHE A 88 10.86 4.15 2.21
CA PHE A 88 11.91 3.52 1.42
C PHE A 88 12.03 4.09 0.00
N TYR A 89 11.06 4.90 -0.44
CA TYR A 89 11.15 5.62 -1.71
C TYR A 89 11.68 7.05 -1.55
N ILE A 90 11.34 7.72 -0.43
CA ILE A 90 11.66 9.14 -0.23
C ILE A 90 12.99 9.32 0.50
N ILE A 91 13.27 8.47 1.47
CA ILE A 91 14.46 8.60 2.30
C ILE A 91 15.61 7.86 1.61
N PRO A 92 16.79 8.50 1.43
CA PRO A 92 17.97 7.82 0.92
C PRO A 92 18.32 6.59 1.77
N PHE A 93 18.76 5.52 1.11
CA PHE A 93 18.92 4.22 1.76
C PHE A 93 19.98 4.22 2.88
N GLU A 94 20.93 5.14 2.84
CA GLU A 94 21.94 5.38 3.86
C GLU A 94 21.35 5.89 5.19
N LYS A 95 20.15 6.47 5.14
CA LYS A 95 19.42 6.99 6.31
C LYS A 95 18.38 6.01 6.83
N TRP A 96 18.20 4.86 6.19
CA TRP A 96 17.24 3.86 6.63
C TRP A 96 17.61 3.34 8.01
N SER A 97 16.68 3.46 8.97
CA SER A 97 16.75 2.82 10.28
C SER A 97 15.37 2.70 10.88
N PHE A 98 15.17 1.75 11.80
CA PHE A 98 13.88 1.62 12.46
C PHE A 98 13.54 2.90 13.26
N ASP A 99 14.50 3.50 13.96
CA ASP A 99 14.28 4.75 14.70
C ASP A 99 13.92 5.93 13.79
N HIS A 100 14.58 6.04 12.64
CA HIS A 100 14.27 7.10 11.69
C HIS A 100 12.92 6.85 11.01
N PHE A 101 12.61 5.60 10.69
CA PHE A 101 11.31 5.20 10.18
C PHE A 101 10.21 5.49 11.21
N GLU A 102 10.41 5.14 12.49
CA GLU A 102 9.48 5.42 13.58
C GLU A 102 9.23 6.92 13.72
N ARG A 103 10.29 7.74 13.78
CA ARG A 103 10.14 9.21 13.81
C ARG A 103 9.37 9.74 12.60
N TRP A 104 9.69 9.24 11.40
CA TRP A 104 9.00 9.63 10.18
C TRP A 104 7.52 9.23 10.21
N VAL A 105 7.21 8.02 10.68
CA VAL A 105 5.82 7.55 10.83
C VAL A 105 5.05 8.42 11.83
N LEU A 106 5.64 8.70 12.99
CA LEU A 106 5.02 9.51 14.04
C LEU A 106 4.79 10.97 13.60
N GLN A 107 5.60 11.49 12.69
CA GLN A 107 5.43 12.83 12.10
C GLN A 107 4.34 12.88 11.01
N ASN A 108 4.18 11.80 10.24
CA ASN A 108 3.32 11.79 9.05
C ASN A 108 1.96 11.13 9.28
N TYR A 109 1.78 10.34 10.34
CA TYR A 109 0.56 9.57 10.60
C TYR A 109 0.10 9.70 12.05
N THR A 110 -1.21 9.80 12.24
CA THR A 110 -1.82 9.88 13.57
C THR A 110 -2.10 8.48 14.11
N VAL A 111 -1.35 8.11 15.15
CA VAL A 111 -1.63 7.01 16.10
C VAL A 111 -1.64 5.57 15.53
N PRO A 112 -0.61 5.12 14.79
CA PRO A 112 -0.45 3.69 14.58
C PRO A 112 0.15 3.03 15.85
N LYS A 113 -0.39 1.86 16.22
CA LYS A 113 0.22 0.98 17.21
C LYS A 113 1.63 0.58 16.74
N LYS A 114 2.63 0.64 17.62
CA LYS A 114 4.05 0.41 17.29
C LYS A 114 4.28 -0.91 16.56
N GLU A 115 3.55 -1.93 16.98
CA GLU A 115 3.63 -3.27 16.43
C GLU A 115 3.24 -3.33 14.94
N VAL A 116 2.32 -2.45 14.51
CA VAL A 116 1.80 -2.41 13.14
C VAL A 116 2.84 -1.86 12.18
N TYR A 117 3.44 -0.69 12.49
CA TYR A 117 4.47 -0.12 11.62
C TYR A 117 5.80 -0.86 11.72
N ALA A 118 6.14 -1.41 12.89
CA ALA A 118 7.29 -2.29 13.04
C ALA A 118 7.21 -3.52 12.14
N ARG A 119 6.07 -4.22 12.16
CA ARG A 119 5.84 -5.36 11.27
C ARG A 119 5.94 -4.97 9.78
N GLY A 120 5.40 -3.81 9.42
CA GLY A 120 5.50 -3.27 8.06
C GLY A 120 6.94 -3.03 7.62
N PHE A 121 7.73 -2.36 8.47
CA PHE A 121 9.14 -2.08 8.23
C PHE A 121 9.94 -3.36 7.97
N PHE A 122 9.89 -4.32 8.89
CA PHE A 122 10.69 -5.56 8.77
C PHE A 122 10.26 -6.43 7.58
N LYS A 123 8.96 -6.44 7.23
CA LYS A 123 8.48 -7.17 6.05
C LYS A 123 9.01 -6.57 4.75
N ILE A 124 9.16 -5.25 4.66
CA ILE A 124 9.73 -4.58 3.49
C ILE A 124 11.24 -4.85 3.40
N ILE A 125 11.94 -4.73 4.53
CA ILE A 125 13.37 -5.08 4.63
C ILE A 125 13.63 -6.52 4.16
N GLN A 126 12.83 -7.48 4.62
CA GLN A 126 12.93 -8.88 4.22
C GLN A 126 12.74 -9.05 2.70
N LYS A 127 11.75 -8.39 2.11
CA LYS A 127 11.54 -8.44 0.64
C LYS A 127 12.73 -7.88 -0.14
N ILE A 128 13.30 -6.76 0.31
CA ILE A 128 14.48 -6.16 -0.33
C ILE A 128 15.68 -7.14 -0.24
N LYS A 129 15.83 -7.83 0.90
CA LYS A 129 16.89 -8.82 1.11
C LYS A 129 16.74 -10.05 0.22
N GLU A 130 15.52 -10.51 0.01
CA GLU A 130 15.19 -11.68 -0.81
C GLU A 130 15.21 -11.39 -2.32
N ASP A 131 15.15 -10.11 -2.75
CA ASP A 131 15.22 -9.76 -4.17
C ASP A 131 16.66 -9.93 -4.70
N PRO A 132 16.89 -10.84 -5.68
CA PRO A 132 18.22 -11.08 -6.23
C PRO A 132 18.82 -9.85 -6.93
N ARG A 133 17.97 -8.90 -7.38
CA ARG A 133 18.38 -7.68 -8.08
C ARG A 133 18.79 -6.55 -7.14
N THR A 134 18.65 -6.72 -5.83
CA THR A 134 19.05 -5.71 -4.85
C THR A 134 20.56 -5.45 -4.93
N LEU A 135 20.90 -4.16 -5.03
CA LEU A 135 22.27 -3.66 -5.12
C LEU A 135 23.09 -4.06 -3.88
N LYS A 136 24.41 -4.23 -4.08
CA LYS A 136 25.32 -4.71 -3.04
C LYS A 136 25.38 -3.74 -1.86
N GLU A 137 25.42 -2.45 -2.14
CA GLU A 137 25.44 -1.34 -1.18
C GLU A 137 24.19 -1.36 -0.28
N VAL A 138 23.03 -1.66 -0.87
CA VAL A 138 21.78 -1.81 -0.14
C VAL A 138 21.83 -3.06 0.75
N LYS A 139 22.38 -4.18 0.25
CA LYS A 139 22.57 -5.42 1.06
C LYS A 139 23.49 -5.19 2.26
N GLU A 140 24.53 -4.39 2.13
CA GLU A 140 25.43 -4.03 3.22
C GLU A 140 24.72 -3.24 4.33
N ILE A 141 23.85 -2.30 3.96
CA ILE A 141 23.03 -1.54 4.92
C ILE A 141 21.99 -2.44 5.60
N MET A 142 21.40 -3.41 4.87
CA MET A 142 20.48 -4.40 5.46
C MET A 142 21.15 -5.23 6.56
N LEU A 143 22.42 -5.62 6.39
CA LEU A 143 23.18 -6.36 7.40
C LEU A 143 23.39 -5.55 8.70
N ILE A 144 23.51 -4.23 8.60
CA ILE A 144 23.62 -3.32 9.75
C ILE A 144 22.27 -3.20 10.46
N LEU A 145 21.17 -3.15 9.71
CA LEU A 145 19.81 -3.09 10.26
C LEU A 145 19.42 -4.38 11.00
N ASP A 146 19.80 -5.54 10.47
CA ASP A 146 19.55 -6.85 11.10
C ASP A 146 20.23 -6.97 12.47
N LYS A 147 21.50 -6.51 12.61
CA LYS A 147 22.22 -6.53 13.89
C LYS A 147 21.57 -5.66 14.98
N LYS A 148 20.90 -4.58 14.58
CA LYS A 148 20.18 -3.71 15.51
C LYS A 148 18.79 -4.28 15.85
N ALA A 149 18.14 -4.98 14.93
CA ALA A 149 16.85 -5.61 15.17
C ALA A 149 16.91 -6.74 16.22
N THR A 150 18.01 -7.50 16.26
CA THR A 150 18.24 -8.54 17.28
C THR A 150 18.31 -8.01 18.73
N LEU A 151 18.52 -6.71 18.94
CA LEU A 151 18.51 -6.09 20.27
C LEU A 151 17.10 -5.70 20.77
N PHE A 152 16.09 -5.71 19.89
CA PHE A 152 14.70 -5.38 20.24
C PHE A 152 13.84 -6.62 20.57
N TRP A 153 14.39 -7.82 20.42
CA TRP A 153 13.74 -9.10 20.73
C TRP A 153 14.38 -9.83 21.93
N VAL A 154 15.16 -9.11 22.76
CA VAL A 154 15.65 -9.55 24.07
C VAL A 154 14.97 -8.72 25.15
#